data_AF-A0A2H9LCW8-F1
#
_entry.id   AF-A0A2H9LCW8-F1
#
_cell.length_a   1.000
_cell.length_b   1.000
_cell.length_c   1.000
_cell.angle_alpha   90.00
_cell.angle_beta   90.00
_cell.angle_gamma   90.00
#
_symmetry.space_group_name_H-M   'P 1'
#
loop_
_entity.id
_entity.type
_entity.pdbx_description
1 polymer ?
#
loop_
_entity_poly.entity_id
_entity_poly.type
_entity_poly.pdbx_seq_one_letter_code
_entity_poly.pdbx_strand_id
1 'polypeptide(L)'
;MKEKIFLIALLLLLSSVAAQTQTEKSYVLTMKYTLKSDSFELLGINVVDGDSPDYVLESADYYAEFANGDGPKYFFNVPNIVYSEPDPDINMFDEQGNQIYFPDEADIINKEEITEFSIVLPYSETSDKLSIKDKTGKEKLSVDLTALKMEKKLESEMAEPKGNKFDFSRDVLKNPIILPILLIATLIIAIIFVRELKNEKQKS
;
A
#
# COMPACT_ATOMS: atom_id res chain seq x y z
N MET A 1 20.91 -35.64 -22.66
CA MET A 1 20.79 -34.19 -22.93
C MET A 1 19.35 -33.71 -22.77
N LYS A 2 18.36 -34.38 -23.38
CA LYS A 2 16.91 -34.07 -23.24
C LYS A 2 16.40 -34.02 -21.79
N GLU A 3 16.82 -34.96 -20.93
CA GLU A 3 16.44 -35.00 -19.50
C GLU A 3 16.85 -33.75 -18.70
N LYS A 4 18.02 -33.17 -19.02
CA LYS A 4 18.52 -31.96 -18.34
C LYS A 4 17.74 -30.72 -18.75
N ILE A 5 17.34 -30.64 -20.02
CA ILE A 5 16.53 -29.54 -20.55
C ILE A 5 15.14 -29.53 -19.91
N PHE A 6 14.54 -30.72 -19.76
CA PHE A 6 13.23 -30.87 -19.10
C PHE A 6 13.27 -30.41 -17.63
N LEU A 7 14.32 -30.78 -16.89
CA LEU A 7 14.48 -30.44 -15.48
C LEU A 7 14.67 -28.92 -15.27
N ILE A 8 15.40 -28.27 -16.16
CA ILE A 8 15.57 -26.80 -16.16
C ILE A 8 14.25 -26.09 -16.49
N ALA A 9 13.51 -26.58 -17.50
CA ALA A 9 12.20 -26.03 -17.85
C ALA A 9 11.20 -26.18 -16.70
N LEU A 10 11.21 -27.31 -15.98
CA LEU A 10 10.37 -27.54 -14.82
C LEU A 10 10.71 -26.60 -13.66
N LEU A 11 12.00 -26.38 -13.39
CA LEU A 11 12.48 -25.43 -12.38
C LEU A 11 12.06 -23.99 -12.70
N LEU A 12 12.20 -23.56 -13.96
CA LEU A 12 11.77 -22.23 -14.43
C LEU A 12 10.25 -22.05 -14.36
N LEU A 13 9.48 -23.12 -14.56
CA LEU A 13 8.03 -23.09 -14.48
C LEU A 13 7.57 -23.02 -13.01
N LEU A 14 8.25 -23.72 -12.10
CA LEU A 14 8.00 -23.62 -10.65
C LEU A 14 8.36 -22.24 -10.09
N SER A 15 9.45 -21.62 -10.54
CA SER A 15 9.84 -20.27 -10.10
C SER A 15 8.90 -19.18 -10.62
N SER A 16 8.26 -19.38 -11.79
CA SER A 16 7.28 -18.42 -12.33
C SER A 16 5.92 -18.50 -11.65
N VAL A 17 5.51 -19.68 -11.15
CA VAL A 17 4.28 -19.83 -10.34
C VAL A 17 4.45 -19.22 -8.94
N ALA A 18 5.64 -19.29 -8.35
CA ALA A 18 5.92 -18.64 -7.07
C ALA A 18 5.92 -17.10 -7.12
N ALA A 19 6.06 -16.51 -8.32
CA ALA A 19 6.09 -15.07 -8.54
C ALA A 19 4.69 -14.44 -8.72
N GLN A 20 3.61 -15.20 -8.50
CA GLN A 20 2.27 -14.63 -8.49
C GLN A 20 2.06 -13.88 -7.17
N THR A 21 2.62 -12.67 -7.15
CA THR A 21 2.57 -11.70 -6.06
C THR A 21 1.14 -11.53 -5.58
N GLN A 22 0.91 -11.85 -4.30
CA GLN A 22 -0.29 -11.41 -3.61
C GLN A 22 -0.28 -9.88 -3.70
N THR A 23 -1.29 -9.31 -4.35
CA THR A 23 -1.46 -7.86 -4.36
C THR A 23 -1.78 -7.47 -2.92
N GLU A 24 -0.82 -6.89 -2.22
CA GLU A 24 -1.02 -6.42 -0.86
C GLU A 24 -2.00 -5.24 -0.89
N LYS A 25 -2.82 -5.13 0.16
CA LYS A 25 -3.74 -4.01 0.31
C LYS A 25 -3.09 -2.96 1.19
N SER A 26 -3.37 -1.70 0.89
CA SER A 26 -2.85 -0.56 1.65
C SER A 26 -3.98 0.43 1.96
N TYR A 27 -3.93 1.02 3.15
CA TYR A 27 -4.70 2.21 3.48
C TYR A 27 -4.02 3.44 2.88
N VAL A 28 -4.78 4.33 2.27
CA VAL A 28 -4.34 5.68 1.89
C VAL A 28 -5.14 6.66 2.72
N LEU A 29 -4.48 7.31 3.66
CA LEU A 29 -5.08 8.31 4.53
C LEU A 29 -4.74 9.69 3.99
N THR A 30 -5.77 10.41 3.55
CA THR A 30 -5.66 11.82 3.17
C THR A 30 -6.00 12.65 4.39
N MET A 31 -5.09 13.54 4.77
CA MET A 31 -5.15 14.29 6.01
C MET A 31 -4.82 15.75 5.76
N LYS A 32 -5.32 16.58 6.67
CA LYS A 32 -5.03 17.99 6.75
C LYS A 32 -4.35 18.28 8.07
N TYR A 33 -3.19 18.90 8.03
CA TYR A 33 -2.46 19.34 9.21
C TYR A 33 -2.50 20.86 9.31
N THR A 34 -2.72 21.39 10.51
CA THR A 34 -2.68 22.84 10.77
C THR A 34 -1.54 23.14 11.74
N LEU A 35 -0.52 23.87 11.27
CA LEU A 35 0.70 24.11 12.04
C LEU A 35 0.45 24.83 13.38
N LYS A 36 -0.39 25.89 13.38
CA LYS A 36 -0.68 26.72 14.57
C LYS A 36 -1.27 25.92 15.73
N SER A 37 -2.24 25.07 15.42
CA SER A 37 -2.95 24.26 16.40
C SER A 37 -2.31 22.90 16.62
N ASP A 38 -1.27 22.55 15.84
CA ASP A 38 -0.56 21.27 15.92
C ASP A 38 -1.56 20.09 15.94
N SER A 39 -2.49 20.15 14.97
CA SER A 39 -3.67 19.30 14.90
C SER A 39 -3.83 18.67 13.51
N PHE A 40 -4.28 17.42 13.51
CA PHE A 40 -4.61 16.68 12.29
C PHE A 40 -6.12 16.51 12.16
N GLU A 41 -6.61 16.60 10.93
CA GLU A 41 -7.97 16.31 10.52
C GLU A 41 -7.93 15.23 9.44
N LEU A 42 -8.74 14.17 9.60
CA LEU A 42 -8.88 13.14 8.57
C LEU A 42 -9.84 13.67 7.49
N LEU A 43 -9.33 13.79 6.26
CA LEU A 43 -10.17 14.16 5.12
C LEU A 43 -10.77 12.93 4.45
N GLY A 44 -10.03 11.81 4.42
CA GLY A 44 -10.50 10.58 3.82
C GLY A 44 -9.56 9.40 4.05
N ILE A 45 -10.12 8.21 3.92
CA ILE A 45 -9.39 6.95 4.02
C ILE A 45 -9.88 6.01 2.92
N ASN A 46 -8.96 5.52 2.10
CA ASN A 46 -9.23 4.61 0.99
C ASN A 46 -8.44 3.32 1.17
N VAL A 47 -8.97 2.20 0.68
CA VAL A 47 -8.22 0.94 0.57
C VAL A 47 -7.88 0.73 -0.89
N VAL A 48 -6.59 0.66 -1.20
CA VAL A 48 -6.09 0.44 -2.56
C VAL A 48 -5.35 -0.88 -2.65
N ASP A 49 -5.41 -1.52 -3.82
CA ASP A 49 -4.56 -2.67 -4.14
C ASP A 49 -3.19 -2.13 -4.57
N GLY A 50 -2.12 -2.53 -3.88
CA GLY A 50 -0.75 -2.09 -4.14
C GLY A 50 0.15 -2.15 -2.90
N ASP A 51 1.46 -2.21 -3.14
CA ASP A 51 2.47 -2.33 -2.09
C ASP A 51 2.44 -1.10 -1.17
N SER A 52 2.43 -1.34 0.14
CA SER A 52 2.74 -0.30 1.11
C SER A 52 4.23 -0.02 1.01
N PRO A 53 4.67 1.25 0.97
CA PRO A 53 6.10 1.53 0.99
C PRO A 53 6.72 0.98 2.28
N ASP A 54 7.93 0.46 2.16
CA ASP A 54 8.74 0.04 3.31
C ASP A 54 9.07 1.29 4.14
N TYR A 55 8.36 1.48 5.25
CA TYR A 55 8.58 2.59 6.18
C TYR A 55 9.83 2.36 7.03
N VAL A 56 11.00 2.46 6.38
CA VAL A 56 12.32 2.47 7.04
C VAL A 56 12.70 3.91 7.34
N LEU A 57 11.95 4.56 8.24
CA LEU A 57 12.37 5.83 8.84
C LEU A 57 12.66 5.56 10.31
N GLU A 58 13.94 5.63 10.70
CA GLU A 58 14.37 5.39 12.09
C GLU A 58 13.88 6.50 13.05
N SER A 59 13.57 7.69 12.52
CA SER A 59 12.94 8.78 13.28
C SER A 59 12.26 9.79 12.35
N ALA A 60 11.08 10.26 12.75
CA ALA A 60 10.35 11.37 12.13
C ALA A 60 9.60 12.16 13.20
N ASP A 61 9.03 13.31 12.84
CA ASP A 61 8.27 14.14 13.80
C ASP A 61 6.96 13.48 14.26
N TYR A 62 6.40 12.60 13.43
CA TYR A 62 5.16 11.87 13.70
C TYR A 62 5.29 10.39 13.37
N TYR A 63 4.41 9.58 13.96
CA TYR A 63 4.25 8.18 13.60
C TYR A 63 2.82 7.69 13.74
N ALA A 64 2.46 6.71 12.92
CA ALA A 64 1.20 5.99 13.01
C ALA A 64 1.39 4.62 13.66
N GLU A 65 0.43 4.19 14.46
CA GLU A 65 0.38 2.86 15.09
C GLU A 65 -1.04 2.29 15.04
N PHE A 66 -1.15 1.00 14.76
CA PHE A 66 -2.41 0.28 14.92
C PHE A 66 -2.62 -0.08 16.40
N ALA A 67 -3.86 -0.05 16.86
CA ALA A 67 -4.18 -0.37 18.25
C ALA A 67 -3.86 -1.84 18.57
N ASN A 68 -2.73 -2.03 19.23
CA ASN A 68 -2.39 -3.14 20.15
C ASN A 68 -0.97 -2.98 20.75
N GLY A 69 -0.43 -1.75 20.85
CA GLY A 69 0.78 -1.40 21.62
C GLY A 69 2.14 -1.94 21.12
N ASP A 70 2.16 -3.17 20.63
CA ASP A 70 3.33 -3.93 20.21
C ASP A 70 3.47 -4.01 18.68
N GLY A 71 2.65 -3.25 17.95
CA GLY A 71 2.68 -3.17 16.50
C GLY A 71 3.86 -2.34 15.97
N PRO A 72 4.24 -2.55 14.70
CA PRO A 72 5.19 -1.68 14.02
C PRO A 72 4.72 -0.21 14.02
N LYS A 73 5.69 0.71 14.13
CA LYS A 73 5.47 2.16 14.04
C LYS A 73 5.83 2.64 12.65
N TYR A 74 4.96 3.44 12.05
CA TYR A 74 5.14 3.97 10.71
C TYR A 74 5.45 5.47 10.81
N PHE A 75 6.73 5.81 10.74
CA PHE A 75 7.21 7.18 10.90
C PHE A 75 7.03 7.99 9.62
N PHE A 76 6.64 9.26 9.75
CA PHE A 76 6.49 10.19 8.63
C PHE A 76 6.68 11.65 9.07
N ASN A 77 7.06 12.50 8.11
CA ASN A 77 7.13 13.95 8.30
C ASN A 77 5.95 14.60 7.57
N VAL A 78 5.41 15.67 8.14
CA VAL A 78 4.46 16.52 7.42
C VAL A 78 5.25 17.41 6.45
N PRO A 79 4.88 17.45 5.16
CA PRO A 79 5.48 18.41 4.24
C PRO A 79 5.13 19.84 4.71
N ASN A 80 6.11 20.67 5.03
CA ASN A 80 5.87 22.10 5.28
C ASN A 80 5.91 22.83 3.93
N ILE A 81 4.86 23.57 3.56
CA ILE A 81 4.80 24.27 2.25
C ILE A 81 4.74 25.78 2.48
N VAL A 82 5.79 26.39 3.05
CA VAL A 82 5.76 27.81 3.46
C VAL A 82 5.47 28.73 2.26
N TYR A 83 4.31 29.38 2.26
CA TYR A 83 4.01 30.48 1.35
C TYR A 83 4.03 31.82 2.08
N SER A 84 4.68 32.75 1.40
CA SER A 84 4.95 34.09 1.85
C SER A 84 4.08 35.04 1.05
N GLU A 85 3.26 35.84 1.72
CA GLU A 85 2.50 36.91 1.10
C GLU A 85 2.96 38.26 1.66
N PRO A 86 2.95 39.33 0.87
CA PRO A 86 3.11 40.68 1.38
C PRO A 86 2.04 40.96 2.45
N ASP A 87 2.40 41.70 3.49
CA ASP A 87 1.47 42.17 4.51
C ASP A 87 0.26 42.89 3.85
N PRO A 88 -0.98 42.45 4.10
CA PRO A 88 -2.17 43.07 3.50
C PRO A 88 -2.37 44.52 3.92
N ASP A 89 -1.73 44.98 5.00
CA ASP A 89 -1.78 46.36 5.46
C ASP A 89 -0.84 47.29 4.65
N ILE A 90 -0.02 46.73 3.76
CA ILE A 90 0.85 47.49 2.86
C ILE A 90 0.14 47.75 1.54
N ASN A 91 -0.12 49.04 1.26
CA ASN A 91 -0.62 49.48 -0.04
C ASN A 91 0.47 49.40 -1.11
N MET A 92 0.43 48.31 -1.89
CA MET A 92 1.38 48.05 -2.97
C MET A 92 1.04 48.77 -4.28
N PHE A 93 -0.21 49.21 -4.43
CA PHE A 93 -0.74 49.80 -5.66
C PHE A 93 -1.41 51.16 -5.39
N ASP A 94 -1.31 52.08 -6.35
CA ASP A 94 -2.09 53.32 -6.33
C ASP A 94 -3.54 53.12 -6.79
N GLU A 95 -4.34 54.18 -6.75
CA GLU A 95 -5.76 54.17 -7.19
C GLU A 95 -5.95 53.82 -8.68
N GLN A 96 -4.87 53.86 -9.48
CA GLN A 96 -4.86 53.56 -10.91
C GLN A 96 -4.33 52.14 -11.19
N GLY A 97 -3.92 51.40 -10.15
CA GLY A 97 -3.38 50.05 -10.23
C GLY A 97 -1.90 49.99 -10.58
N ASN A 98 -1.16 51.09 -10.54
CA ASN A 98 0.29 51.08 -10.73
C ASN A 98 0.96 50.60 -9.45
N GLN A 99 1.96 49.73 -9.59
CA GLN A 99 2.76 49.29 -8.45
C GLN A 99 3.64 50.45 -7.95
N ILE A 100 3.43 50.87 -6.71
CA ILE A 100 4.16 51.98 -6.06
C ILE A 100 5.10 51.51 -4.95
N TYR A 101 5.01 50.24 -4.57
CA TYR A 101 5.83 49.63 -3.54
C TYR A 101 6.21 48.19 -3.90
N PHE A 102 7.45 47.82 -3.59
CA PHE A 102 7.96 46.46 -3.69
C PHE A 102 8.27 45.99 -2.26
N PRO A 103 7.52 45.00 -1.74
CA PRO A 103 7.75 44.45 -0.41
C PRO A 103 9.17 43.90 -0.26
N ASP A 104 9.79 44.17 0.89
CA ASP A 104 11.03 43.52 1.31
C ASP A 104 10.77 42.34 2.27
N GLU A 105 11.83 41.68 2.77
CA GLU A 105 11.67 40.52 3.66
C GLU A 105 10.95 40.85 4.97
N ALA A 106 11.00 42.10 5.45
CA ALA A 106 10.32 42.51 6.68
C ALA A 106 8.82 42.72 6.47
N ASP A 107 8.41 42.94 5.23
CA ASP A 107 7.03 43.15 4.79
C ASP A 107 6.29 41.86 4.43
N ILE A 108 6.96 40.72 4.55
CA ILE A 108 6.41 39.40 4.23
C ILE A 108 5.80 38.79 5.49
N ILE A 109 4.52 38.47 5.44
CA ILE A 109 3.86 37.64 6.45
C ILE A 109 3.94 36.19 5.99
N ASN A 110 4.57 35.35 6.80
CA ASN A 110 4.43 33.91 6.68
C ASN A 110 3.03 33.51 7.17
N LYS A 111 2.17 33.02 6.28
CA LYS A 111 0.88 32.49 6.68
C LYS A 111 1.06 31.06 7.18
N GLU A 112 0.49 30.76 8.35
CA GLU A 112 0.57 29.41 8.94
C GLU A 112 -0.19 28.40 8.07
N GLU A 113 0.56 27.50 7.44
CA GLU A 113 0.00 26.51 6.53
C GLU A 113 -0.91 25.51 7.22
N ILE A 114 -2.11 25.48 6.70
CA ILE A 114 -2.82 24.23 6.51
C ILE A 114 -2.09 23.46 5.39
N THR A 115 -1.69 22.22 5.64
CA THR A 115 -1.15 21.33 4.60
C THR A 115 -1.99 20.09 4.47
N GLU A 116 -2.40 19.80 3.24
CA GLU A 116 -3.05 18.54 2.87
C GLU A 116 -2.00 17.58 2.30
N PHE A 117 -1.99 16.35 2.79
CA PHE A 117 -1.08 15.32 2.33
C PHE A 117 -1.69 13.94 2.52
N SER A 118 -1.07 12.93 1.92
CA SER A 118 -1.51 11.55 2.05
C SER A 118 -0.39 10.67 2.58
N ILE A 119 -0.72 9.75 3.49
CA ILE A 119 0.17 8.67 3.92
C ILE A 119 -0.41 7.34 3.47
N VAL A 120 0.45 6.42 3.07
CA VAL A 120 0.07 5.05 2.73
C VAL A 120 0.38 4.17 3.94
N LEU A 121 -0.43 3.21 4.35
CA LEU A 121 -0.11 2.31 5.46
C LEU A 121 -0.49 0.90 5.07
N PRO A 122 0.18 -0.14 5.58
CA PRO A 122 -0.24 -1.51 5.30
C PRO A 122 -1.65 -1.74 5.84
N TYR A 123 -2.44 -2.50 5.09
CA TYR A 123 -3.79 -2.85 5.51
C TYR A 123 -3.76 -3.85 6.67
N SER A 124 -4.62 -3.63 7.68
CA SER A 124 -4.75 -4.52 8.82
C SER A 124 -6.20 -4.97 8.99
N GLU A 125 -6.45 -6.26 8.76
CA GLU A 125 -7.79 -6.85 8.98
C GLU A 125 -8.15 -6.93 10.46
N THR A 126 -7.15 -7.06 11.32
CA THR A 126 -7.33 -7.34 12.75
C THR A 126 -7.38 -6.10 13.62
N SER A 127 -6.93 -4.94 13.11
CA SER A 127 -6.86 -3.71 13.90
C SER A 127 -8.11 -2.87 13.74
N ASP A 128 -8.71 -2.44 14.83
CA ASP A 128 -9.95 -1.64 14.80
C ASP A 128 -9.70 -0.13 14.90
N LYS A 129 -8.50 0.28 15.31
CA LYS A 129 -8.13 1.68 15.47
C LYS A 129 -6.73 1.92 14.91
N LEU A 130 -6.55 3.06 14.26
CA LEU A 130 -5.27 3.64 13.91
C LEU A 130 -5.08 4.93 14.70
N SER A 131 -3.92 5.10 15.31
CA SER A 131 -3.58 6.33 16.06
C SER A 131 -2.36 6.99 15.44
N ILE A 132 -2.42 8.31 15.27
CA ILE A 132 -1.30 9.15 14.88
C ILE A 132 -0.81 9.86 16.12
N LYS A 133 0.50 9.77 16.35
CA LYS A 133 1.18 10.33 17.53
C LYS A 133 2.35 11.19 17.09
N ASP A 134 2.68 12.17 17.93
CA ASP A 134 3.94 12.89 17.78
C ASP A 134 5.13 12.05 18.27
N LYS A 135 6.35 12.55 18.05
CA LYS A 135 7.59 11.92 18.53
C LYS A 135 7.65 11.66 20.04
N THR A 136 6.83 12.33 20.85
CA THR A 136 6.74 12.13 22.31
C THR A 136 5.73 11.05 22.70
N GLY A 137 4.95 10.56 21.73
CA GLY A 137 3.91 9.55 21.92
C GLY A 137 2.54 10.11 22.27
N LYS A 138 2.36 11.44 22.20
CA LYS A 138 1.05 12.07 22.43
C LYS A 138 0.16 11.86 21.21
N GLU A 139 -1.05 11.37 21.44
CA GLU A 139 -2.05 11.16 20.38
C GLU A 139 -2.51 12.50 19.79
N LYS A 140 -2.50 12.57 18.46
CA LYS A 140 -2.88 13.72 17.65
C LYS A 140 -4.16 13.48 16.86
N LEU A 141 -4.33 12.25 16.38
CA LEU A 141 -5.53 11.81 15.67
C LEU A 141 -5.78 10.33 15.97
N SER A 142 -7.04 9.97 16.09
CA SER A 142 -7.51 8.60 16.27
C SER A 142 -8.55 8.31 15.20
N VAL A 143 -8.31 7.27 14.41
CA VAL A 143 -9.20 6.84 13.33
C VAL A 143 -9.79 5.48 13.68
N ASP A 144 -11.12 5.39 13.67
CA ASP A 144 -11.86 4.13 13.79
C ASP A 144 -11.91 3.44 12.42
N LEU A 145 -11.36 2.23 12.35
CA LEU A 145 -11.32 1.41 11.14
C LEU A 145 -12.49 0.44 11.03
N THR A 146 -13.30 0.27 12.08
CA THR A 146 -14.39 -0.71 12.12
C THR A 146 -15.48 -0.40 11.09
N ALA A 147 -15.79 0.87 10.86
CA ALA A 147 -16.78 1.29 9.88
C ALA A 147 -16.41 0.88 8.44
N LEU A 148 -15.12 1.02 8.08
CA LEU A 148 -14.59 0.64 6.76
C LEU A 148 -14.66 -0.87 6.51
N LYS A 149 -14.51 -1.68 7.57
CA LYS A 149 -14.63 -3.14 7.48
C LYS A 149 -16.08 -3.57 7.21
N MET A 150 -17.05 -2.87 7.78
CA MET A 150 -18.47 -3.19 7.61
C MET A 150 -18.98 -2.85 6.22
N GLU A 151 -18.59 -1.70 5.68
CA GLU A 151 -19.00 -1.26 4.33
C GLU A 151 -18.49 -2.24 3.25
N LYS A 152 -17.23 -2.68 3.38
CA LYS A 152 -16.64 -3.71 2.52
C LYS A 152 -17.31 -5.09 2.64
N LYS A 153 -17.74 -5.47 3.85
CA LYS A 153 -18.46 -6.73 4.06
C LYS A 153 -19.83 -6.67 3.37
N LEU A 154 -20.54 -5.55 3.50
CA LEU A 154 -21.79 -5.29 2.78
C LEU A 154 -21.60 -5.27 1.26
N GLU A 155 -20.56 -4.62 0.72
CA GLU A 155 -20.27 -4.68 -0.71
C GLU A 155 -19.95 -6.11 -1.19
N SER A 156 -19.27 -6.91 -0.38
CA SER A 156 -19.00 -8.32 -0.70
C SER A 156 -20.26 -9.21 -0.64
N GLU A 157 -21.23 -8.85 0.20
CA GLU A 157 -22.52 -9.54 0.35
C GLU A 157 -23.58 -9.04 -0.65
N MET A 158 -23.48 -7.79 -1.10
CA MET A 158 -24.36 -7.14 -2.09
C MET A 158 -23.84 -7.25 -3.52
N ALA A 159 -22.58 -7.63 -3.72
CA ALA A 159 -22.09 -8.12 -5.00
C ALA A 159 -22.85 -9.42 -5.30
N GLU A 160 -23.98 -9.30 -5.99
CA GLU A 160 -24.67 -10.43 -6.62
C GLU A 160 -23.62 -11.35 -7.27
N PRO A 161 -23.74 -12.68 -7.14
CA PRO A 161 -22.82 -13.61 -7.77
C PRO A 161 -22.90 -13.39 -9.27
N LYS A 162 -22.07 -12.50 -9.81
CA LYS A 162 -21.86 -12.31 -11.23
C LYS A 162 -21.45 -13.68 -11.72
N GLY A 163 -22.37 -14.31 -12.44
CA GLY A 163 -22.35 -15.74 -12.73
C GLY A 163 -20.95 -16.19 -13.09
N ASN A 164 -20.52 -17.29 -12.45
CA ASN A 164 -19.27 -17.98 -12.68
C ASN A 164 -18.94 -18.00 -14.18
N LYS A 165 -18.18 -17.00 -14.65
CA LYS A 165 -17.20 -17.27 -15.69
C LYS A 165 -16.13 -18.03 -14.95
N PHE A 166 -16.29 -19.34 -14.96
CA PHE A 166 -15.33 -20.29 -14.43
C PHE A 166 -14.01 -20.02 -15.15
N ASP A 167 -13.16 -19.17 -14.56
CA ASP A 167 -11.81 -18.95 -15.04
C ASP A 167 -11.01 -20.15 -14.52
N PHE A 168 -11.11 -21.24 -15.28
CA PHE A 168 -10.56 -22.56 -14.97
C PHE A 168 -9.07 -22.48 -14.60
N SER A 169 -8.38 -21.44 -15.06
CA SER A 169 -6.99 -21.12 -14.78
C SER A 169 -6.76 -20.66 -13.33
N ARG A 170 -7.66 -19.81 -12.80
CA ARG A 170 -7.43 -19.07 -11.53
C ARG A 170 -7.93 -19.83 -10.31
N ASP A 171 -9.07 -20.52 -10.42
CA ASP A 171 -9.68 -21.22 -9.29
C ASP A 171 -9.06 -22.62 -9.05
N VAL A 172 -8.52 -23.25 -10.10
CA VAL A 172 -7.83 -24.53 -10.01
C VAL A 172 -6.48 -24.39 -9.29
N LEU A 173 -5.77 -23.28 -9.47
CA LEU A 173 -4.48 -23.02 -8.79
C LEU A 173 -4.63 -22.62 -7.31
N LYS A 174 -5.80 -22.09 -6.90
CA LYS A 174 -6.09 -21.71 -5.51
C LYS A 174 -6.49 -22.89 -4.63
N ASN A 175 -6.87 -24.02 -5.22
CA ASN A 175 -7.20 -25.22 -4.46
C ASN A 175 -5.90 -25.88 -3.98
N PRO A 176 -5.64 -25.96 -2.66
CA PRO A 176 -4.40 -26.50 -2.11
C PRO A 176 -4.16 -27.98 -2.45
N ILE A 177 -5.19 -28.67 -2.96
CA ILE A 177 -5.14 -30.08 -3.36
C ILE A 177 -4.61 -30.24 -4.80
N ILE A 178 -4.80 -29.24 -5.67
CA ILE A 178 -4.54 -29.38 -7.10
C ILE A 178 -3.04 -29.28 -7.41
N LEU A 179 -2.31 -28.38 -6.74
CA LEU A 179 -0.86 -28.26 -6.92
C LEU A 179 -0.10 -29.56 -6.55
N PRO A 180 -0.38 -30.23 -5.41
CA PRO A 180 0.17 -31.55 -5.11
C PRO A 180 -0.17 -32.62 -6.15
N ILE A 181 -1.41 -32.66 -6.65
CA ILE A 181 -1.82 -33.63 -7.68
C ILE A 181 -1.05 -33.41 -8.97
N LEU A 182 -0.87 -32.14 -9.38
CA LEU A 182 -0.14 -31.80 -10.60
C LEU A 182 1.35 -32.16 -10.49
N LEU A 183 1.95 -31.95 -9.30
CA LEU A 183 3.31 -32.39 -8.99
C LEU A 183 3.46 -33.91 -9.01
N ILE A 184 2.51 -34.65 -8.42
CA ILE A 184 2.53 -36.12 -8.44
C ILE A 184 2.36 -36.65 -9.86
N ALA A 185 1.43 -36.09 -10.64
CA ALA A 185 1.19 -36.50 -12.03
C ALA A 185 2.43 -36.26 -12.92
N THR A 186 3.07 -35.09 -12.78
CA THR A 186 4.31 -34.78 -13.50
C THR A 186 5.48 -35.69 -13.09
N LEU A 187 5.60 -36.01 -11.79
CA LEU A 187 6.58 -36.98 -11.30
C LEU A 187 6.36 -38.38 -11.91
N ILE A 188 5.12 -38.84 -11.96
CA ILE A 188 4.76 -40.14 -12.55
C ILE A 188 5.13 -40.18 -14.04
N ILE A 189 4.78 -39.14 -14.80
CA ILE A 189 5.11 -39.04 -16.22
C ILE A 189 6.63 -39.05 -16.42
N ALA A 190 7.38 -38.31 -15.58
CA ALA A 190 8.85 -38.30 -15.64
C ALA A 190 9.44 -39.69 -15.35
N ILE A 191 8.91 -40.42 -14.38
CA ILE A 191 9.35 -41.79 -14.05
C ILE A 191 9.09 -42.75 -15.23
N ILE A 192 7.91 -42.66 -15.85
CA ILE A 192 7.55 -43.49 -17.01
C ILE A 192 8.50 -43.20 -18.17
N PHE A 193 8.75 -41.92 -18.46
CA PHE A 193 9.62 -41.50 -19.56
C PHE A 193 11.08 -41.97 -19.37
N VAL A 194 11.61 -41.89 -18.15
CA VAL A 194 12.95 -42.41 -17.80
C VAL A 194 13.01 -43.93 -17.95
N ARG A 195 11.93 -44.65 -17.58
CA ARG A 195 11.86 -46.11 -17.77
C ARG A 195 11.86 -46.50 -19.24
N GLU A 196 11.10 -45.82 -20.09
CA GLU A 196 11.08 -46.10 -21.53
C GLU A 196 12.45 -45.84 -22.18
N LEU A 197 13.08 -44.71 -21.87
CA LEU A 197 14.43 -44.40 -22.35
C LEU A 197 15.48 -45.44 -21.93
N LYS A 198 15.35 -46.01 -20.73
CA LYS A 198 16.24 -47.06 -20.23
C LYS A 198 16.00 -48.39 -20.95
N ASN A 199 14.74 -48.71 -21.27
CA ASN A 199 14.38 -49.92 -22.02
C ASN A 199 14.83 -49.85 -23.49
N GLU A 200 14.81 -48.68 -24.12
CA GLU A 200 15.35 -48.49 -25.48
C GLU A 200 16.87 -48.69 -25.52
N LYS A 201 17.61 -48.23 -24.51
CA LYS A 201 19.06 -48.45 -24.40
C LYS A 201 19.47 -49.90 -24.15
N GLN A 202 18.57 -50.75 -23.67
CA GLN A 202 18.84 -52.18 -23.49
C GLN A 202 18.53 -53.02 -24.74
N LYS A 203 17.85 -52.44 -25.74
CA LYS A 203 17.50 -53.09 -27.01
C LYS A 203 18.42 -52.72 -28.18
N SER A 204 19.32 -51.75 -27.99
CA SER A 204 20.39 -51.35 -28.92
C SER A 204 21.74 -51.89 -28.47
#